data_AF-A0A091UZU1-F1
#
_entry.id   AF-A0A091UZU1-F1
#
_cell.length_a   1.000
_cell.length_b   1.000
_cell.length_c   1.000
_cell.angle_alpha   90.00
_cell.angle_beta   90.00
_cell.angle_gamma   90.00
#
_symmetry.space_group_name_H-M   'P 1'
#
loop_
_entity.id
_entity.type
_entity.pdbx_description
1 polymer ?
#
loop_
_entity_poly.entity_id
_entity_poly.type
_entity_poly.pdbx_seq_one_letter_code
_entity_poly.pdbx_strand_id
1 'polypeptide(L)' 'RFRLAIRRKLFTMRVVRHWNSLPREAVDAPSLEVFKARLDGALSNLV' A
#
# COMPACT_ATOMS: atom_id res chain seq x y z
N ARG A 1 -19.77 -4.34 -12.81
CA ARG A 1 -19.58 -3.42 -11.66
C ARG A 1 -19.31 -4.15 -10.33
N PHE A 2 -20.05 -5.22 -9.98
CA PHE A 2 -19.87 -6.01 -8.74
C PHE A 2 -18.47 -6.63 -8.55
N ARG A 3 -17.94 -7.31 -9.57
CA ARG A 3 -16.67 -8.05 -9.48
C ARG A 3 -15.46 -7.17 -9.17
N LEU A 4 -15.49 -5.92 -9.63
CA LEU A 4 -14.42 -4.95 -9.42
C LEU A 4 -14.39 -4.45 -7.97
N ALA A 5 -15.56 -4.18 -7.39
CA ALA A 5 -15.67 -3.76 -5.99
C ALA A 5 -15.20 -4.87 -5.03
N ILE A 6 -15.53 -6.13 -5.33
CA ILE A 6 -15.08 -7.30 -4.57
C ILE A 6 -13.54 -7.44 -4.65
N ARG A 7 -12.94 -7.33 -5.85
CA ARG A 7 -11.47 -7.36 -5.99
C ARG A 7 -10.78 -6.23 -5.24
N ARG A 8 -11.31 -5.00 -5.30
CA ARG A 8 -10.77 -3.88 -4.53
C ARG A 8 -10.79 -4.17 -3.03
N LYS A 9 -11.93 -4.64 -2.50
CA LYS A 9 -12.08 -4.93 -1.06
C LYS A 9 -11.14 -6.06 -0.59
N LEU A 10 -11.00 -7.12 -1.38
CA LEU A 10 -10.08 -8.22 -1.09
C LEU A 10 -8.61 -7.80 -1.17
N PHE A 11 -8.27 -6.93 -2.11
CA PHE A 11 -6.92 -6.41 -2.26
C PHE A 11 -6.52 -5.55 -1.06
N THR A 12 -7.40 -4.64 -0.63
CA THR A 12 -7.18 -3.82 0.57
C THR A 12 -7.02 -4.68 1.82
N MET A 13 -7.88 -5.69 2.03
CA MET A 13 -7.76 -6.59 3.18
C MET A 13 -6.47 -7.43 3.15
N ARG A 14 -6.05 -7.93 1.98
CA ARG A 14 -4.78 -8.65 1.83
C ARG A 14 -3.59 -7.76 2.12
N VAL A 15 -3.58 -6.56 1.57
CA VAL A 15 -2.50 -5.59 1.79
C VAL A 15 -2.41 -5.21 3.27
N VAL A 16 -3.52 -4.89 3.93
CA VAL A 16 -3.54 -4.54 5.36
C VAL A 16 -3.08 -5.70 6.24
N ARG A 17 -3.55 -6.93 5.98
CA ARG A 17 -3.11 -8.12 6.73
C ARG A 17 -1.62 -8.40 6.53
N HIS A 18 -1.12 -8.21 5.30
CA HIS A 18 0.29 -8.40 4.98
C HIS A 18 1.16 -7.31 5.62
N TRP A 19 0.69 -6.07 5.65
CA TRP A 19 1.35 -4.94 6.32
C TRP A 19 1.47 -5.14 7.83
N ASN A 20 0.42 -5.67 8.49
CA ASN A 20 0.45 -5.98 9.92
C ASN A 20 1.37 -7.18 10.26
N SER A 21 1.73 -7.99 9.26
CA SER A 21 2.61 -9.16 9.43
C SER A 21 4.03 -8.91 8.91
N LEU A 22 4.30 -7.75 8.31
CA LEU A 22 5.63 -7.35 7.89
C LEU A 22 6.40 -6.87 9.12
N PRO A 23 7.64 -7.36 9.35
CA PRO A 23 8.46 -6.89 10.46
C PRO A 23 8.69 -5.39 10.32
N ARG A 24 8.68 -4.68 11.45
CA ARG A 24 8.86 -3.22 11.52
C ARG A 24 10.16 -2.79 10.82
N GLU A 25 11.19 -3.62 10.86
CA GLU A 25 12.46 -3.41 10.16
C GLU A 25 12.34 -3.45 8.63
N ALA A 26 11.41 -4.25 8.08
CA ALA A 26 11.08 -4.23 6.65
C ALA A 26 10.20 -3.02 6.28
N VAL A 27 9.52 -2.44 7.27
CA VAL A 27 8.70 -1.24 7.13
C VAL A 27 9.51 0.06 7.27
N ASP A 28 10.57 0.05 8.08
CA ASP A 28 11.49 1.19 8.29
C ASP A 28 12.78 1.06 7.46
N ALA A 29 12.84 0.12 6.51
CA ALA A 29 13.95 0.01 5.58
C ALA A 29 14.03 1.27 4.68
N PRO A 30 15.24 1.77 4.37
CA PRO A 30 15.43 2.95 3.51
C PRO A 30 14.71 2.86 2.15
N SER A 31 14.53 1.64 1.64
CA SER A 31 13.81 1.37 0.39
C SER A 31 12.30 1.62 0.50
N LEU A 32 11.68 1.41 1.67
CA LEU A 32 10.25 1.64 1.85
C LEU A 32 9.92 3.11 2.09
N GLU A 33 10.76 3.86 2.80
CA GLU A 33 10.61 5.32 2.92
C GLU A 33 10.72 6.01 1.55
N VAL A 34 11.67 5.59 0.71
CA VAL A 34 11.77 6.06 -0.67
C VAL A 34 10.54 5.65 -1.50
N PHE A 35 9.99 4.46 -1.26
CA PHE A 35 8.77 4.01 -1.93
C PHE A 35 7.52 4.82 -1.50
N LYS A 36 7.38 5.12 -0.20
CA LYS A 36 6.33 6.00 0.32
C LYS A 36 6.44 7.41 -0.24
N ALA A 37 7.64 8.01 -0.25
CA ALA A 37 7.86 9.35 -0.82
C ALA A 37 7.50 9.41 -2.31
N ARG A 38 7.80 8.35 -3.07
CA ARG A 38 7.41 8.25 -4.49
C ARG A 38 5.90 8.10 -4.67
N LEU A 39 5.24 7.33 -3.81
CA LEU A 39 3.78 7.19 -3.82
C LEU A 39 3.08 8.50 -3.45
N ASP A 40 3.56 9.18 -2.42
CA ASP A 40 2.99 10.44 -1.95
C ASP A 40 3.14 11.54 -3.01
N GLY A 41 4.30 11.62 -3.66
CA GLY A 41 4.49 12.47 -4.83
C GLY A 41 3.58 12.11 -6.00
N ALA A 42 3.38 10.82 -6.31
CA ALA A 42 2.49 10.39 -7.39
C ALA A 42 1.01 10.67 -7.09
N LEU A 43 0.58 10.51 -5.83
CA LEU A 43 -0.80 10.79 -5.39
C LEU A 43 -1.07 12.30 -5.32
N SER A 44 -0.09 13.11 -4.93
CA SER A 44 -0.17 14.58 -4.97
C SER A 44 -0.35 15.13 -6.40
N ASN A 45 0.11 14.39 -7.42
CA ASN A 45 -0.02 14.77 -8.83
C ASN A 45 -1.35 14.32 -9.46
N LEU A 46 -2.23 13.66 -8.69
CA LEU A 46 -3.56 13.21 -9.14
C LEU A 46 -4.69 14.19 -8.73
N VAL A 47 -4.36 15.31 -8.08
CA VAL A 47 -5.29 16.43 -7.76
C VAL A 47 -5.37 17.41 -8.92
#